data_AF-I0J8Y3-F1
#
_entry.id   AF-I0J8Y3-F1
#
_cell.length_a   1.000
_cell.length_b   1.000
_cell.length_c   1.000
_cell.angle_alpha   90.00
_cell.angle_beta   90.00
_cell.angle_gamma   90.00
#
_symmetry.space_group_name_H-M   'P 1'
#
loop_
_entity.id
_entity.type
_entity.pdbx_description
1 polymer ?
#
loop_
_entity_poly.entity_id
_entity_poly.type
_entity_poly.pdbx_seq_one_letter_code
_entity_poly.pdbx_strand_id
1 'polypeptide(L)' 'TADKVFAYIRKDGDRRFLVVANLSNEEQDLIVEGNVKSVLIENTAAQEVFEKQILAPWDAFCVELTD' A
#
# COMPACT_ATOMS: atom_id res chain seq x y z
N THR A 1 6.78 -2.75 8.51
CA THR A 1 7.41 -2.42 7.22
C THR A 1 8.86 -2.09 7.45
N ALA A 2 9.68 -2.00 6.40
CA ALA A 2 11.05 -1.48 6.51
C ALA A 2 11.05 -0.02 6.99
N ASP A 3 12.16 0.45 7.56
CA ASP A 3 12.29 1.79 8.16
C ASP A 3 11.93 2.94 7.21
N LYS A 4 12.02 2.72 5.90
CA LYS A 4 11.77 3.70 4.83
C LYS A 4 10.34 3.69 4.28
N VAL A 5 9.49 2.75 4.74
CA VAL A 5 8.10 2.62 4.27
C VAL A 5 7.14 3.03 5.38
N PHE A 6 6.37 4.07 5.12
CA PHE A 6 5.29 4.52 6.00
C PHE A 6 3.98 3.85 5.59
N ALA A 7 3.42 3.01 6.46
CA ALA A 7 2.15 2.33 6.20
C ALA A 7 1.25 2.33 7.43
N TYR A 8 -0.05 2.54 7.23
CA TYR A 8 -1.04 2.49 8.30
C TYR A 8 -2.43 2.12 7.78
N ILE A 9 -3.26 1.58 8.67
CA ILE A 9 -4.66 1.25 8.39
C ILE A 9 -5.58 2.30 9.02
N ARG A 10 -6.52 2.81 8.24
CA ARG A 10 -7.68 3.57 8.73
C ARG A 10 -8.91 2.69 8.70
N LYS A 11 -9.75 2.80 9.73
CA LYS A 11 -11.01 2.05 9.84
C LYS A 11 -12.18 3.00 9.95
N ASP A 12 -13.27 2.67 9.26
CA ASP A 12 -14.56 3.35 9.31
C ASP A 12 -15.67 2.29 9.29
N GLY A 13 -16.21 1.98 10.48
CA GLY A 13 -17.01 0.76 10.67
C GLY A 13 -16.22 -0.49 10.28
N ASP A 14 -16.81 -1.30 9.39
CA ASP A 14 -16.20 -2.52 8.86
C ASP A 14 -15.22 -2.27 7.70
N ARG A 15 -15.16 -1.03 7.20
CA ARG A 15 -14.27 -0.68 6.07
C ARG A 15 -12.86 -0.45 6.57
N ARG A 16 -11.89 -1.00 5.84
CA ARG A 16 -10.45 -0.86 6.12
C ARG A 16 -9.76 -0.23 4.93
N PHE A 17 -8.95 0.78 5.18
CA PHE A 17 -8.16 1.47 4.17
C PHE A 17 -6.70 1.37 4.52
N LEU A 18 -5.90 0.88 3.60
CA LEU A 18 -4.45 0.85 3.72
C LEU A 18 -3.86 2.05 3.00
N VAL A 19 -3.07 2.83 3.71
CA VAL A 19 -2.24 3.88 3.14
C VAL A 19 -0.79 3.43 3.21
N VAL A 20 -0.07 3.49 2.09
CA VAL A 20 1.35 3.14 1.97
C VAL A 20 2.08 4.25 1.24
N ALA A 21 3.28 4.57 1.71
CA ALA A 21 4.24 5.41 0.99
C ALA A 21 5.67 4.90 1.23
N ASN A 22 6.40 4.63 0.15
CA ASN A 22 7.85 4.52 0.18
C ASN A 22 8.45 5.93 0.25
N LEU A 23 9.14 6.27 1.33
CA LEU A 23 9.72 7.59 1.56
C LEU A 23 11.21 7.64 1.16
N SER A 24 11.57 6.90 0.11
CA SER A 24 12.97 6.75 -0.30
C SER A 24 13.16 6.66 -1.81
N ASN A 25 14.42 6.83 -2.23
CA ASN A 25 14.87 6.66 -3.61
C ASN A 25 15.23 5.19 -3.94
N GLU A 26 14.93 4.24 -3.06
CA GLU A 26 15.29 2.83 -3.19
C GLU A 26 14.01 2.00 -3.30
N GLU A 27 14.11 0.82 -3.94
CA GLU A 27 13.06 -0.18 -3.84
C GLU A 27 12.90 -0.67 -2.40
N GLN A 28 11.67 -1.00 -1.99
CA GLN A 28 11.37 -1.48 -0.64
C GLN A 28 10.41 -2.67 -0.69
N ASP A 29 10.63 -3.64 0.18
CA ASP A 29 9.69 -4.74 0.36
C ASP A 29 8.41 -4.27 1.06
N LEU A 30 7.26 -4.78 0.61
CA LEU A 30 5.96 -4.53 1.22
C LEU A 30 5.19 -5.84 1.39
N ILE A 31 5.07 -6.29 2.64
CA ILE A 31 4.22 -7.41 3.02
C ILE A 31 2.88 -6.85 3.51
N VAL A 32 1.82 -7.09 2.73
CA VAL A 32 0.44 -6.73 3.08
C VAL A 32 -0.44 -7.97 2.95
N GLU A 33 -1.25 -8.21 3.97
CA GLU A 33 -2.28 -9.24 3.95
C GLU A 33 -3.63 -8.62 3.55
N GLY A 34 -4.38 -9.30 2.67
CA GLY A 34 -5.68 -8.87 2.16
C GLY A 34 -5.67 -8.53 0.67
N ASN A 35 -6.86 -8.40 0.09
CA ASN A 35 -7.02 -8.07 -1.33
C ASN A 35 -7.48 -6.62 -1.52
N VAL A 36 -7.07 -6.01 -2.64
CA VAL A 36 -7.53 -4.67 -3.03
C VAL A 36 -8.99 -4.77 -3.48
N LYS A 37 -9.88 -4.10 -2.75
CA LYS A 37 -11.29 -3.96 -3.13
C LYS A 37 -11.49 -2.78 -4.08
N SER A 38 -10.84 -1.65 -3.79
CA SER A 38 -10.86 -0.46 -4.65
C SER A 38 -9.67 0.46 -4.37
N VAL A 39 -9.26 1.22 -5.38
CA VAL A 39 -8.18 2.22 -5.27
C VAL A 39 -8.81 3.59 -5.06
N LEU A 40 -8.37 4.32 -4.02
CA LEU A 40 -8.81 5.69 -3.75
C LEU A 40 -7.90 6.71 -4.44
N ILE A 41 -6.58 6.48 -4.37
CA ILE A 41 -5.56 7.28 -5.06
C ILE A 41 -4.29 6.45 -5.15
N GLU A 42 -3.57 6.57 -6.25
CA GLU A 42 -2.29 5.91 -6.47
C GLU A 42 -1.42 6.74 -7.42
N ASN A 43 -0.10 6.73 -7.20
CA ASN A 43 0.88 7.25 -8.16
C ASN A 43 1.62 6.14 -8.92
N THR A 44 1.30 4.89 -8.58
CA THR A 44 1.82 3.63 -9.11
C THR A 44 0.65 2.65 -9.19
N ALA A 45 0.77 1.53 -9.91
CA ALA A 45 -0.29 0.54 -9.96
C ALA A 45 -0.31 -0.28 -8.66
N ALA A 46 -1.21 0.04 -7.71
CA ALA A 46 -1.25 -0.63 -6.41
C ALA A 46 -1.46 -2.15 -6.56
N GLN A 47 -2.26 -2.57 -7.53
CA GLN A 47 -2.47 -4.00 -7.81
C GLN A 47 -1.16 -4.75 -8.12
N GLU A 48 -0.27 -4.16 -8.92
CA GLU A 48 1.03 -4.77 -9.23
C GLU A 48 1.94 -4.84 -8.00
N VAL A 49 1.89 -3.81 -7.14
CA VAL A 49 2.66 -3.81 -5.89
C VAL A 49 2.19 -4.92 -4.95
N PHE A 50 0.88 -5.19 -4.88
CA PHE A 50 0.35 -6.31 -4.08
C PHE A 50 0.79 -7.67 -4.61
N GLU A 51 0.88 -7.83 -5.93
CA GLU A 51 1.33 -9.07 -6.59
C GLU A 51 2.84 -9.30 -6.43
N LYS A 52 3.64 -8.25 -6.62
CA LYS A 52 5.11 -8.32 -6.58
C LYS A 52 5.67 -8.17 -5.16
N GLN A 53 4.89 -7.59 -4.25
CA GLN A 53 5.30 -7.23 -2.89
C GLN A 53 6.51 -6.28 -2.82
N ILE A 54 6.68 -5.46 -3.86
CA ILE A 54 7.79 -4.51 -4.00
C ILE A 54 7.24 -3.12 -4.31
N LEU A 55 7.71 -2.12 -3.58
CA LEU A 55 7.48 -0.70 -3.84
C LEU A 55 8.68 -0.13 -4.60
N ALA A 56 8.43 0.54 -5.71
CA ALA A 56 9.43 1.36 -6.38
C ALA A 56 9.71 2.65 -5.59
N PRO A 57 10.78 3.40 -5.91
CA PRO A 57 11.06 4.69 -5.30
C PRO A 57 9.84 5.63 -5.32
N TRP A 58 9.45 6.14 -4.16
CA TRP A 58 8.32 7.06 -3.98
C TRP A 58 6.93 6.52 -4.31
N ASP A 59 6.78 5.20 -4.47
CA ASP A 59 5.45 4.59 -4.61
C ASP A 59 4.57 4.91 -3.41
N ALA A 60 3.36 5.39 -3.69
CA ALA A 60 2.37 5.75 -2.70
C ALA A 60 0.95 5.51 -3.21
N PHE A 61 0.13 4.90 -2.36
CA PHE A 61 -1.27 4.61 -2.67
C PHE A 61 -2.14 4.54 -1.42
N CYS A 62 -3.44 4.68 -1.64
CA CYS A 62 -4.48 4.40 -0.67
C CYS A 62 -5.52 3.48 -1.31
N VAL A 63 -5.76 2.33 -0.68
CA VAL A 63 -6.70 1.31 -1.16
C VAL A 63 -7.69 0.92 -0.06
N GLU A 64 -8.92 0.62 -0.43
CA GLU A 64 -9.85 -0.12 0.43
C GLU A 64 -9.52 -1.61 0.35
N LEU A 65 -9.37 -2.26 1.50
CA LEU A 65 -9.13 -3.70 1.59
C LEU A 65 -10.45 -4.47 1.72
N THR A 66 -10.52 -5.64 1.12
CA THR A 66 -11.50 -6.67 1.47
C THR A 66 -10.84 -7.73 2.35
N ASP A 67 -11.66 -8.40 3.18
CA ASP A 67 -11.28 -9.69 3.78
C ASP A 67 -10.95 -10.72 2.70
#